data_AF-A0A2W4L699-F1
#
_entry.id   AF-A0A2W4L699-F1
#
_cell.length_a   1.000
_cell.length_b   1.000
_cell.length_c   1.000
_cell.angle_alpha   90.00
_cell.angle_beta   90.00
_cell.angle_gamma   90.00
#
_symmetry.space_group_name_H-M   'P 1'
#
loop_
_entity.id
_entity.type
_entity.pdbx_description
1 polymer ?
#
loop_
_entity_poly.entity_id
_entity_poly.type
_entity_poly.pdbx_seq_one_letter_code
_entity_poly.pdbx_strand_id
1 'polypeptide(L)' 'MSVEAISWALNLAPIPLDSNGKPSPTCAAVLIGLANNADSSGRDAFPSVATLVRYTRLSERTVRTCLDRLAPVS' A
#
# COMPACT_ATOMS: atom_id res chain seq x y z
N MET A 1 2.77 -9.94 -9.83
CA MET A 1 1.51 -9.87 -9.07
C MET A 1 1.35 -11.13 -8.26
N SER A 2 1.27 -11.00 -6.93
CA SER A 2 0.98 -12.08 -5.99
C SER A 2 -0.47 -11.98 -5.50
N VAL A 3 -1.27 -13.01 -5.77
CA VAL A 3 -2.65 -13.10 -5.29
C VAL A 3 -2.69 -13.19 -3.77
N GLU A 4 -1.74 -13.91 -3.16
CA GLU A 4 -1.64 -14.05 -1.71
C GLU A 4 -1.34 -12.70 -1.04
N ALA A 5 -0.42 -11.91 -1.61
CA ALA A 5 -0.09 -10.58 -1.08
C ALA A 5 -1.31 -9.64 -1.15
N ILE A 6 -2.04 -9.65 -2.27
CA ILE A 6 -3.27 -8.85 -2.41
C ILE A 6 -4.34 -9.33 -1.42
N SER A 7 -4.52 -10.65 -1.29
CA SER A 7 -5.47 -11.23 -0.33
C SER A 7 -5.16 -10.83 1.11
N TRP A 8 -3.88 -10.88 1.50
CA TRP A 8 -3.44 -10.39 2.81
C TRP A 8 -3.72 -8.90 2.98
N ALA A 9 -3.38 -8.06 1.99
CA ALA A 9 -3.60 -6.61 2.04
C ALA A 9 -5.08 -6.23 2.22
N LEU A 10 -5.99 -7.01 1.63
CA LEU A 10 -7.43 -6.77 1.71
C LEU A 10 -8.07 -7.25 3.02
N ASN A 11 -7.59 -8.36 3.57
CA ASN A 11 -8.31 -9.07 4.63
C ASN A 11 -7.63 -9.00 6.01
N LEU A 12 -6.31 -8.84 6.04
CA LEU A 12 -5.52 -9.08 7.26
C LEU A 12 -4.57 -7.93 7.62
N ALA A 13 -4.15 -7.13 6.64
CA ALA A 13 -3.14 -6.13 6.87
C ALA A 13 -3.59 -5.02 7.84
N PRO A 14 -2.76 -4.64 8.83
CA PRO A 14 -3.05 -3.51 9.68
C PRO A 14 -2.89 -2.22 8.87
N ILE A 15 -3.98 -1.47 8.70
CA ILE A 15 -3.97 -0.18 8.02
C ILE A 15 -3.92 0.95 9.06
N PRO A 16 -3.01 1.94 8.90
CA PRO A 16 -2.95 3.11 9.77
C PRO A 16 -4.30 3.84 9.86
N LEU A 17 -4.69 4.24 11.06
CA LEU A 17 -5.95 4.94 11.31
C LEU A 17 -5.90 6.39 10.79
N ASP A 18 -6.98 6.87 10.21
CA ASP A 18 -7.18 8.26 9.84
C ASP A 18 -7.52 9.14 11.06
N SER A 19 -7.79 10.42 10.83
CA SER A 19 -8.14 11.38 11.89
C SER A 19 -9.44 11.04 12.63
N ASN A 20 -10.29 10.18 12.06
CA ASN A 20 -11.54 9.74 12.66
C ASN A 20 -11.39 8.39 13.38
N GLY A 21 -10.15 7.89 13.52
CA GLY A 21 -9.87 6.60 14.14
C GLY A 21 -10.28 5.39 13.27
N LYS A 22 -10.52 5.58 11.97
CA LYS A 22 -10.90 4.50 11.04
C LYS A 22 -9.71 4.10 10.16
N PRO A 23 -9.62 2.85 9.69
CA PRO A 23 -8.60 2.46 8.71
C PRO A 23 -8.54 3.41 7.51
N SER A 24 -7.37 3.96 7.21
CA SER A 24 -7.19 4.95 6.15
C SER A 24 -7.36 4.31 4.76
N PRO A 25 -8.37 4.71 3.96
CA PRO A 25 -8.61 4.11 2.63
C PRO A 25 -7.47 4.42 1.64
N THR A 26 -6.79 5.56 1.80
CA THR A 26 -5.64 5.91 0.97
C THR A 26 -4.41 5.04 1.29
N CYS A 27 -4.17 4.74 2.57
CA CYS A 27 -3.10 3.82 2.95
C CYS A 27 -3.42 2.39 2.48
N ALA A 28 -4.69 1.96 2.60
CA ALA A 28 -5.13 0.67 2.07
C ALA A 28 -4.89 0.56 0.55
N ALA A 29 -5.27 1.58 -0.22
CA ALA A 29 -5.04 1.60 -1.67
C ALA A 29 -3.54 1.51 -2.02
N VAL A 30 -2.67 2.24 -1.31
CA VAL A 30 -1.21 2.18 -1.51
C VAL A 30 -0.67 0.80 -1.17
N LEU A 31 -1.12 0.20 -0.06
CA LEU A 31 -0.71 -1.15 0.32
C LEU A 31 -1.12 -2.21 -0.71
N ILE A 32 -2.33 -2.12 -1.25
CA ILE A 32 -2.80 -3.00 -2.33
C ILE A 32 -1.92 -2.78 -3.58
N GLY A 33 -1.54 -1.54 -3.88
CA GLY A 33 -0.61 -1.24 -4.98
C GLY A 33 0.76 -1.89 -4.83
N LEU A 34 1.32 -1.90 -3.61
CA LEU A 34 2.57 -2.59 -3.27
C LEU A 34 2.41 -4.11 -3.43
N ALA A 35 1.36 -4.67 -2.84
CA ALA A 35 1.04 -6.10 -2.91
C ALA A 35 0.81 -6.59 -4.36
N ASN A 36 0.15 -5.78 -5.18
CA ASN A 36 -0.05 -6.05 -6.60
C ASN A 36 1.27 -6.09 -7.38
N ASN A 37 2.24 -5.26 -7.00
CA ASN A 37 3.54 -5.23 -7.65
C ASN A 37 4.42 -6.43 -7.28
N ALA A 38 4.21 -7.02 -6.10
CA ALA A 38 4.99 -8.18 -5.65
C ALA A 38 4.91 -9.35 -6.66
N ASP A 39 6.03 -10.04 -6.87
CA ASP A 39 6.08 -11.29 -7.63
C ASP A 39 5.43 -12.44 -6.83
N SER A 40 5.24 -13.61 -7.46
CA SER A 40 4.63 -14.78 -6.81
C SER A 40 5.44 -15.33 -5.62
N SER A 41 6.69 -14.90 -5.44
CA SER A 41 7.53 -15.21 -4.28
C SER A 41 7.55 -14.07 -3.24
N GLY A 42 6.74 -13.02 -3.42
CA GLY A 42 6.67 -11.85 -2.53
C GLY A 42 7.81 -10.83 -2.71
N ARG A 43 8.65 -10.98 -3.74
CA ARG A 43 9.75 -10.04 -4.06
C ARG A 43 9.26 -8.89 -4.93
N ASP A 44 10.11 -7.88 -5.11
CA ASP A 44 9.83 -6.71 -5.94
C ASP A 44 8.56 -5.94 -5.55
N ALA A 45 8.19 -5.95 -4.26
CA ALA A 45 6.99 -5.27 -3.77
C ALA A 45 7.07 -3.73 -3.77
N PHE A 46 8.28 -3.16 -4.01
CA PHE A 46 8.55 -1.73 -3.93
C PHE A 46 8.79 -1.11 -5.32
N PRO A 47 7.71 -0.84 -6.09
CA PRO A 47 7.83 -0.10 -7.34
C PRO A 47 8.14 1.38 -7.09
N SER A 48 8.40 2.11 -8.18
CA SER A 48 8.51 3.57 -8.12
C SER A 48 7.22 4.24 -7.60
N VAL A 49 7.36 5.43 -7.01
CA VAL A 49 6.21 6.26 -6.60
C VAL A 49 5.29 6.58 -7.78
N ALA A 50 5.84 6.81 -8.98
CA ALA A 50 5.05 7.06 -10.18
C ALA A 50 4.16 5.86 -10.56
N THR A 51 4.65 4.64 -10.37
CA THR A 51 3.87 3.41 -10.56
C THR A 51 2.72 3.34 -9.55
N LEU A 52 2.96 3.69 -8.27
CA LEU A 52 1.92 3.72 -7.25
C LEU A 52 0.88 4.82 -7.49
N VAL A 53 1.28 6.00 -7.99
CA VAL A 53 0.36 7.04 -8.46
C VAL A 53 -0.53 6.49 -9.58
N ARG A 54 0.05 5.74 -10.53
CA ARG A 54 -0.72 5.09 -11.59
C ARG A 54 -1.71 4.06 -11.05
N TYR A 55 -1.31 3.21 -10.10
CA TYR A 55 -2.19 2.18 -9.52
C TYR A 55 -3.32 2.77 -8.69
N THR A 56 -3.01 3.75 -7.84
CA THR A 56 -3.94 4.26 -6.83
C THR A 56 -4.75 5.47 -7.29
N ARG A 57 -4.31 6.16 -8.34
CA ARG A 57 -4.84 7.47 -8.81
C ARG A 57 -4.75 8.58 -7.76
N LEU A 58 -3.94 8.41 -6.72
CA LEU A 58 -3.68 9.42 -5.71
C LEU A 58 -2.59 10.39 -6.16
N SER A 59 -2.54 11.57 -5.54
CA SER A 59 -1.43 12.50 -5.74
C SER A 59 -0.11 11.89 -5.25
N GLU A 60 1.01 12.28 -5.85
CA GLU A 60 2.36 11.86 -5.44
C GLU A 60 2.62 12.16 -3.95
N ARG A 61 2.17 13.33 -3.47
CA ARG A 61 2.25 13.71 -2.05
C ARG A 61 1.50 12.71 -1.18
N THR A 62 0.26 12.38 -1.53
CA THR A 62 -0.56 11.41 -0.78
C THR A 62 0.11 10.04 -0.75
N VAL A 63 0.66 9.57 -1.88
CA VAL A 63 1.37 8.29 -1.95
C VAL A 63 2.56 8.27 -1.00
N ARG A 64 3.43 9.29 -1.02
CA ARG A 64 4.59 9.37 -0.11
C ARG A 64 4.16 9.36 1.35
N THR A 65 3.19 10.20 1.73
CA THR A 65 2.67 10.21 3.10
C THR A 65 2.11 8.86 3.52
N CYS A 66 1.46 8.11 2.63
CA CYS A 66 0.99 6.76 2.94
C CYS A 66 2.16 5.78 3.11
N LEU A 67 3.20 5.85 2.27
CA LEU A 67 4.40 5.02 2.40
C LEU A 67 5.09 5.25 3.74
N ASP A 68 5.27 6.51 4.15
CA ASP A 68 5.87 6.85 5.45
C ASP A 68 5.07 6.26 6.62
N ARG A 69 3.74 6.21 6.50
CA ARG A 69 2.84 5.67 7.52
C ARG A 69 2.76 4.14 7.53
N LEU A 70 3.06 3.51 6.39
CA LEU A 70 3.07 2.06 6.23
C LEU A 70 4.44 1.45 6.53
N ALA A 71 5.50 2.25 6.53
CA ALA A 71 6.83 1.80 6.90
C ALA A 71 6.83 1.30 8.36
N PRO A 72 7.41 0.13 8.66
CA PRO A 72 7.56 -0.31 10.03
C PRO A 72 8.39 0.71 10.82
N VAL A 73 7.89 1.12 11.97
CA VAL A 73 8.62 1.99 12.91
C VAL A 73 9.85 1.19 13.38
N SER A 74 11.04 1.73 13.13
CA SER A 74 12.33 1.13 13.50
C SER A 74 12.53 1.10 15.00
#